data_AF-M0A6Z9-F1
#
_entry.id   AF-M0A6Z9-F1
#
_cell.length_a   1.000
_cell.length_b   1.000
_cell.length_c   1.000
_cell.angle_alpha   90.00
_cell.angle_beta   90.00
_cell.angle_gamma   90.00
#
_symmetry.space_group_name_H-M   'P 1'
#
loop_
_entity.id
_entity.type
_entity.pdbx_description
1 polymer ?
#
loop_
_entity_poly.entity_id
_entity_poly.type
_entity_poly.pdbx_seq_one_letter_code
_entity_poly.pdbx_strand_id
1 'polypeptide(L)' 'MAVLDDLSGFEFEDVMEDVFRNLGYENVRQADRTADEGRDVIMEEVVDGTRRAIIVECKHTGTCLLYTSLMA' A
#
# COMPACT_ATOMS: atom_id res chain seq x y z
N MET A 1 -11.81 -18.23 -6.48
CA MET A 1 -10.86 -18.14 -5.35
C MET A 1 -9.94 -16.99 -5.72
N ALA A 2 -10.17 -15.80 -5.16
CA ALA A 2 -9.26 -14.70 -5.46
C ALA A 2 -7.96 -15.03 -4.71
N VAL A 3 -6.83 -15.01 -5.41
CA VAL A 3 -5.49 -15.34 -4.88
C VAL A 3 -5.14 -14.55 -3.61
N LEU A 4 -5.85 -13.44 -3.37
CA LEU A 4 -5.66 -12.52 -2.25
C LEU A 4 -6.46 -12.89 -0.98
N ASP A 5 -7.48 -13.74 -1.08
CA ASP A 5 -8.36 -14.09 0.04
C ASP A 5 -7.70 -15.03 1.05
N ASP A 6 -6.72 -15.83 0.60
CA ASP A 6 -5.99 -16.80 1.41
C ASP A 6 -4.68 -16.25 2.01
N LEU A 7 -4.33 -15.00 1.71
CA LEU A 7 -3.12 -14.36 2.23
C LEU A 7 -3.35 -13.84 3.64
N SER A 8 -2.35 -14.00 4.51
CA SER A 8 -2.30 -13.24 5.75
C SER A 8 -2.16 -11.73 5.47
N GLY A 9 -2.48 -10.87 6.45
CA GLY A 9 -2.34 -9.42 6.29
C GLY A 9 -0.94 -9.00 5.81
N PHE A 10 0.12 -9.61 6.36
CA PHE A 10 1.50 -9.33 5.96
C PHE A 10 1.84 -9.82 4.54
N GLU A 11 1.38 -11.01 4.15
CA GLU A 11 1.60 -11.51 2.78
C GLU A 11 0.81 -10.67 1.75
N PHE A 12 -0.34 -10.17 2.15
CA PHE A 12 -1.12 -9.24 1.35
C PHE A 12 -0.39 -7.91 1.18
N GLU A 13 0.23 -7.36 2.22
CA GLU A 13 1.09 -6.17 2.15
C GLU A 13 2.28 -6.36 1.22
N ASP A 14 2.97 -7.51 1.29
CA ASP A 14 4.08 -7.86 0.39
C ASP A 14 3.63 -7.86 -1.09
N VAL A 15 2.46 -8.45 -1.39
CA VAL A 15 1.91 -8.46 -2.75
C VAL A 15 1.52 -7.05 -3.22
N MET A 16 0.93 -6.24 -2.33
CA MET A 16 0.54 -4.87 -2.66
C MET A 16 1.75 -3.98 -2.98
N GLU A 17 2.86 -4.15 -2.28
CA GLU A 17 4.13 -3.47 -2.58
C GLU A 17 4.57 -3.72 -4.03
N ASP A 18 4.53 -4.98 -4.47
CA ASP A 18 4.88 -5.34 -5.85
C ASP A 18 3.87 -4.82 -6.88
N VAL A 19 2.58 -4.80 -6.55
CA VAL A 19 1.56 -4.16 -7.39
C VAL A 19 1.88 -2.68 -7.59
N PHE A 20 2.18 -1.94 -6.52
CA PHE A 20 2.48 -0.51 -6.62
C PHE A 20 3.77 -0.23 -7.40
N ARG A 21 4.81 -1.06 -7.21
CA ARG A 21 6.02 -0.98 -8.05
C ARG A 21 5.71 -1.17 -9.53
N ASN A 22 4.89 -2.17 -9.86
CA ASN A 22 4.49 -2.44 -11.24
C ASN A 22 3.61 -1.35 -11.85
N LEU A 23 2.86 -0.61 -11.02
CA LEU A 23 2.07 0.55 -11.45
C LEU A 23 2.92 1.81 -11.68
N GLY A 24 4.21 1.79 -11.31
CA GLY A 24 5.16 2.89 -11.55
C GLY A 24 5.29 3.87 -10.39
N TYR A 25 4.81 3.53 -9.19
CA TYR A 25 5.10 4.32 -7.99
C TYR A 25 6.59 4.23 -7.63
N GLU A 26 7.13 5.35 -7.13
CA GLU A 26 8.53 5.46 -6.70
C GLU A 26 8.67 5.23 -5.20
N ASN A 27 9.85 4.82 -4.74
CA ASN A 27 10.17 4.68 -3.31
C ASN A 27 9.18 3.84 -2.49
N VAL A 28 8.54 2.86 -3.14
CA VAL A 28 7.57 1.95 -2.51
C VAL A 28 8.27 1.10 -1.45
N ARG A 29 7.79 1.21 -0.21
CA ARG A 29 8.27 0.44 0.96
C ARG A 29 7.16 0.24 1.98
N GLN A 30 7.22 -0.87 2.71
CA GLN A 30 6.39 -1.06 3.90
C GLN A 30 6.82 -0.11 5.02
N ALA A 31 5.87 0.29 5.88
CA ALA A 31 6.23 0.94 7.13
C ALA A 31 6.79 -0.08 8.14
N ASP A 32 7.39 0.41 9.22
CA ASP A 32 7.81 -0.46 10.31
C ASP A 32 6.60 -1.23 10.84
N ARG A 33 6.77 -2.55 11.06
CA ARG A 33 5.71 -3.49 11.51
C ARG A 33 5.33 -3.25 12.98
N THR A 34 4.95 -2.02 13.31
CA THR A 34 4.33 -1.64 14.57
C THR A 34 2.82 -1.73 14.37
N ALA A 35 2.17 -2.54 15.20
CA ALA A 35 0.75 -2.84 15.09
C ALA A 35 -0.11 -1.59 14.87
N ASP A 36 -0.74 -1.53 13.69
CA ASP A 36 -2.04 -0.90 13.46
C ASP A 36 -2.11 0.65 13.53
N GLU A 37 -1.05 1.36 13.14
CA GLU A 37 -1.10 2.84 13.00
C GLU A 37 -1.70 3.33 11.66
N GLY A 38 -2.21 2.42 10.81
CA GLY A 38 -2.84 2.78 9.53
C GLY A 38 -1.86 3.28 8.46
N ARG A 39 -0.63 2.75 8.49
CA ARG A 39 0.45 3.09 7.54
C ARG A 39 1.13 1.81 7.12
N ASP A 40 0.64 1.17 6.08
CA ASP A 40 1.14 -0.15 5.69
C ASP A 40 2.15 -0.02 4.55
N VAL A 41 1.86 0.81 3.55
CA VAL A 41 2.79 1.11 2.45
C VAL A 41 2.99 2.62 2.29
N ILE A 42 4.23 3.03 2.12
CA ILE A 42 4.66 4.40 1.83
C ILE A 42 5.26 4.40 0.43
N MET A 43 4.83 5.33 -0.42
CA MET A 43 5.33 5.48 -1.78
C MET A 43 5.27 6.93 -2.24
N GLU A 44 5.82 7.20 -3.43
CA GLU A 44 5.80 8.51 -4.07
C GLU A 44 5.21 8.39 -5.48
N GLU A 45 4.51 9.44 -5.90
CA GLU A 45 4.11 9.63 -7.29
C GLU A 45 4.57 10.99 -7.80
N VAL A 46 4.78 11.10 -9.11
CA VAL A 46 5.04 12.37 -9.79
C VAL A 46 3.86 12.70 -10.68
N VAL A 47 3.08 13.71 -10.28
CA VAL A 47 1.92 14.22 -11.03
C VAL A 47 2.21 15.65 -11.43
N ASP A 48 2.17 15.95 -12.74
CA ASP A 48 2.46 17.28 -13.30
C ASP A 48 3.81 17.87 -12.82
N GLY A 49 4.83 17.02 -12.71
CA GLY A 49 6.17 17.40 -12.23
C GLY A 49 6.26 17.66 -10.72
N THR A 50 5.17 17.49 -9.98
CA THR A 50 5.13 17.60 -8.52
C THR A 50 5.21 16.22 -7.89
N ARG A 51 6.20 16.02 -7.03
CA ARG A 51 6.33 14.79 -6.24
C ARG A 51 5.40 14.84 -5.03
N ARG A 52 4.67 13.77 -4.78
CA ARG A 52 3.74 13.63 -3.65
C ARG A 52 4.02 12.33 -2.90
N ALA A 53 3.96 12.38 -1.58
CA ALA A 53 3.97 11.19 -0.75
C ALA A 53 2.56 10.58 -0.69
N ILE A 54 2.48 9.26 -0.79
CA ILE A 54 1.27 8.48 -0.62
C ILE A 54 1.48 7.49 0.52
N ILE A 55 0.48 7.42 1.39
CA ILE A 55 0.38 6.42 2.44
C ILE A 55 -0.82 5.54 2.10
N VAL A 56 -0.66 4.22 2.25
CA VAL A 56 -1.73 3.24 2.01
C VAL A 56 -1.97 2.47 3.29
N GLU A 57 -3.25 2.30 3.63
CA GLU A 57 -3.72 1.41 4.69
C GLU A 57 -4.40 0.19 4.05
N CYS A 58 -3.79 -0.97 4.19
CA CYS A 58 -4.26 -2.26 3.72
C CYS A 58 -5.13 -2.92 4.80
N LYS A 59 -6.44 -2.72 4.73
CA LYS A 59 -7.38 -3.44 5.60
C LYS A 59 -7.84 -4.76 4.99
N HIS A 60 -7.37 -5.90 5.50
CA HIS A 60 -7.82 -7.23 5.03
C HIS A 60 -9.19 -7.60 5.63
N THR A 61 -10.26 -6.99 5.12
CA THR A 61 -11.65 -7.38 5.42
C THR A 61 -12.33 -7.87 4.15
N GLY A 62 -11.98 -9.08 3.69
CA GLY A 62 -12.70 -9.92 2.72
C GLY A 62 -13.11 -9.35 1.35
N THR A 63 -12.96 -8.05 1.07
CA THR A 63 -13.38 -7.42 -0.19
C THR A 63 -12.81 -6.00 -0.42
N CYS A 64 -12.16 -5.36 0.55
CA CYS A 64 -11.90 -3.91 0.48
C CYS A 64 -10.45 -3.53 0.77
N LEU A 65 -9.72 -3.05 -0.24
CA LEU A 65 -8.54 -2.21 -0.09
C LEU A 65 -9.00 -0.79 0.26
N LEU A 66 -8.63 -0.25 1.42
CA LEU A 66 -8.88 1.15 1.78
C LEU A 66 -7.66 2.00 1.41
N TYR A 67 -7.62 2.47 0.16
CA TYR A 67 -6.66 3.50 -0.23
C TYR A 67 -6.99 4.82 0.47
N THR A 68 -6.37 5.08 1.62
CA THR A 68 -6.41 6.40 2.26
C THR A 68 -5.17 7.19 1.84
N SER A 69 -5.21 7.81 0.66
CA SER A 69 -4.18 8.79 0.27
C SER A 69 -4.25 10.01 1.17
N LEU A 70 -3.48 10.00 2.27
CA LEU A 70 -3.12 11.22 2.94
C LEU A 70 -2.04 11.91 2.09
N MET A 71 -2.45 12.95 1.34
CA MET A 71 -1.50 13.87 0.71
C MET A 71 -0.83 14.69 1.82
N ALA A 72 0.45 14.40 2.11
CA ALA A 72 1.28 15.21 3.00
C ALA A 72 2.11 16.21 2.19
#